data_AF-A0A8S2Z6B5-F1
#
_entry.id   AF-A0A8S2Z6B5-F1
#
_cell.length_a   1.000
_cell.length_b   1.000
_cell.length_c   1.000
_cell.angle_alpha   90.00
_cell.angle_beta   90.00
_cell.angle_gamma   90.00
#
_symmetry.space_group_name_H-M   'P 1'
#
loop_
_entity.id
_entity.type
_entity.pdbx_description
1 polymer ?
#
loop_
_entity_poly.entity_id
_entity_poly.type
_entity_poly.pdbx_seq_one_letter_code
_entity_poly.pdbx_strand_id
1 'polypeptide(L)' 'LSYQLGMTLVQAAQNTSTNASVRITIVAQYVPNTVVGNICAHTITGDATQTIVVGSHSDSVPEGPGINDN' A
#
# COMPACT_ATOMS: atom_id res chain seq x y z
N LEU A 1 -6.51 9.62 4.69
CA LEU A 1 -6.82 11.06 4.49
C LEU A 1 -6.62 11.36 3.01
N SER A 2 -7.58 12.01 2.34
CA SER A 2 -7.37 12.44 0.95
C SER A 2 -6.50 13.70 0.90
N TYR A 3 -5.89 13.96 -0.26
CA TYR A 3 -5.13 15.18 -0.49
C TYR A 3 -5.95 16.44 -0.21
N GLN A 4 -7.18 16.51 -0.74
CA GLN A 4 -8.06 17.67 -0.59
C GLN A 4 -8.36 17.97 0.89
N LEU A 5 -8.66 16.94 1.69
CA LEU A 5 -8.92 17.10 3.12
C LEU A 5 -7.65 17.55 3.87
N GLY A 6 -6.49 17.00 3.48
CA GLY A 6 -5.20 17.44 4.01
C GLY A 6 -4.94 18.92 3.77
N MET A 7 -5.20 19.42 2.57
CA MET A 7 -5.05 20.83 2.23
C MET A 7 -5.96 21.74 3.07
N THR A 8 -7.22 21.35 3.27
CA THR A 8 -8.15 22.10 4.14
C THR A 8 -7.67 22.15 5.59
N LEU A 9 -7.12 21.04 6.10
CA LEU A 9 -6.56 21.02 7.46
C LEU A 9 -5.34 21.93 7.61
N VAL A 10 -4.45 21.96 6.62
CA VAL A 10 -3.29 22.86 6.61
C VAL A 10 -3.73 24.32 6.65
N GLN A 11 -4.70 24.71 5.80
CA GLN A 11 -5.23 26.07 5.77
C GLN A 11 -5.86 26.48 7.10
N ALA A 12 -6.65 25.60 7.72
CA ALA A 12 -7.26 25.86 9.02
C ALA A 12 -6.23 25.97 10.15
N ALA A 13 -5.17 25.15 10.13
CA ALA A 13 -4.11 25.18 11.12
C ALA A 13 -3.23 26.45 11.02
N GLN A 14 -3.08 27.01 9.82
CA GLN A 14 -2.28 28.23 9.59
C GLN A 14 -3.05 29.52 9.85
N ASN A 15 -4.39 29.47 9.91
CA ASN A 15 -5.20 30.64 10.19
C ASN A 15 -5.22 30.93 11.70
N THR A 16 -4.48 31.95 12.11
CA THR A 16 -4.37 32.40 13.51
C THR A 16 -5.68 32.92 14.12
N SER A 17 -6.71 33.12 13.30
CA SER A 17 -8.05 33.54 13.75
C SER A 17 -8.97 32.36 14.06
N THR A 18 -8.51 31.12 13.84
CA THR A 18 -9.26 29.90 14.09
C THR A 18 -8.51 28.97 15.02
N ASN A 19 -9.16 28.49 16.08
CA ASN A 19 -8.65 27.41 16.91
C ASN A 19 -9.01 26.06 16.28
N ALA A 20 -8.23 25.63 15.30
CA ALA A 20 -8.43 24.34 14.64
C ALA A 20 -8.14 23.17 15.58
N SER A 21 -9.03 22.18 15.60
CA SER A 21 -8.80 20.91 16.30
C SER A 21 -9.30 19.74 15.45
N VAL A 22 -8.65 18.59 15.59
CA VAL A 22 -8.99 17.37 14.85
C VAL A 22 -9.30 16.27 15.85
N ARG A 23 -10.42 15.57 15.65
CA ARG A 23 -10.71 14.31 16.33
C ARG A 23 -10.56 13.18 15.32
N ILE A 24 -9.70 12.22 15.64
CA ILE A 24 -9.49 11.03 14.82
C ILE A 24 -10.07 9.84 15.58
N THR A 25 -10.93 9.08 14.92
CA THR A 25 -11.41 7.78 15.41
C THR A 25 -10.93 6.72 14.43
N ILE A 26 -10.18 5.74 14.94
CA ILE A 26 -9.70 4.60 14.15
C ILE A 26 -10.47 3.37 14.63
N VAL A 27 -11.14 2.69 13.71
CA VAL A 27 -11.78 1.41 13.97
C VAL A 27 -11.00 0.35 13.20
N ALA A 28 -10.12 -0.36 13.89
CA ALA A 28 -9.37 -1.45 13.28
C ALA A 28 -10.27 -2.69 13.13
N GLN A 29 -10.23 -3.32 11.96
CA GLN A 29 -10.83 -4.62 11.75
C GLN A 29 -9.75 -5.70 11.82
N TYR A 30 -10.10 -6.83 12.44
CA TYR A 30 -9.25 -8.01 12.41
C TYR A 30 -9.33 -8.65 11.02
N VAL A 31 -8.18 -8.77 10.35
CA VAL A 31 -8.05 -9.53 9.11
C VAL A 31 -7.38 -10.86 9.47
N PRO A 32 -8.05 -12.01 9.32
CA PRO A 32 -7.47 -13.30 9.65
C PRO A 32 -6.31 -13.63 8.72
N ASN A 33 -5.34 -14.38 9.24
CA ASN A 33 -4.25 -14.92 8.43
C ASN A 33 -4.80 -15.86 7.35
N THR A 34 -4.37 -15.66 6.12
CA THR A 34 -4.65 -16.53 4.98
C THR A 34 -3.38 -17.25 4.54
N VAL A 35 -3.53 -18.44 3.94
CA VAL A 35 -2.40 -19.14 3.34
C VAL A 35 -1.97 -18.38 2.09
N VAL A 36 -0.69 -18.04 2.00
CA VAL A 36 -0.06 -17.38 0.85
C VAL A 36 0.99 -18.29 0.23
N GLY A 37 1.34 -18.04 -1.03
CA GLY A 37 2.32 -18.85 -1.74
C GLY A 37 3.06 -18.04 -2.80
N ASN A 38 4.32 -18.40 -3.01
CA ASN A 38 5.13 -17.85 -4.09
C ASN A 38 4.99 -18.70 -5.34
N ILE A 39 4.97 -18.04 -6.50
CA ILE A 39 4.99 -18.72 -7.80
C ILE A 39 6.36 -18.52 -8.42
N CYS A 40 7.08 -19.62 -8.64
CA CYS A 40 8.40 -19.61 -9.25
C CYS A 40 8.34 -20.30 -10.62
N ALA A 41 8.93 -19.66 -11.63
CA ALA A 41 9.14 -20.23 -12.95
C ALA A 41 10.58 -19.95 -13.38
N HIS A 42 11.16 -20.86 -14.16
CA HIS A 42 12.50 -20.73 -14.71
C HIS A 42 12.54 -21.12 -16.18
N THR A 43 13.53 -20.62 -16.92
CA THR A 43 13.81 -21.07 -18.28
C THR A 43 14.56 -22.39 -18.26
N ILE A 44 14.28 -23.27 -19.23
CA ILE A 44 14.91 -24.60 -19.33
C ILE A 44 16.38 -24.52 -19.78
N THR A 45 16.79 -23.39 -20.37
CA THR A 45 18.15 -23.15 -20.89
C THR A 45 18.95 -22.20 -19.99
N GLY A 46 20.28 -22.24 -20.12
CA GLY A 46 21.22 -21.42 -19.35
C GLY A 46 22.23 -22.27 -18.57
N ASP A 47 23.12 -21.61 -17.84
CA ASP A 47 23.99 -22.26 -16.88
C ASP A 47 23.24 -22.41 -15.54
N ALA A 48 22.99 -23.66 -15.13
CA ALA A 48 22.27 -23.95 -13.90
C ALA A 48 22.97 -23.46 -12.62
N THR A 49 24.25 -23.09 -12.71
CA THR A 49 25.02 -22.52 -11.61
C THR A 49 24.99 -21.00 -11.58
N GLN A 50 24.44 -20.33 -12.61
CA GLN A 50 24.38 -18.88 -12.75
C GLN A 50 22.95 -18.45 -13.12
N THR A 51 22.13 -18.20 -12.11
CA THR A 51 20.71 -17.84 -12.27
C THR A 51 20.49 -16.36 -12.03
N ILE A 52 19.79 -15.69 -12.95
CA ILE A 52 19.23 -14.35 -12.71
C ILE A 52 17.80 -14.53 -12.23
N VAL A 53 17.47 -13.92 -11.08
CA VAL A 53 16.13 -13.91 -10.53
C VAL A 53 15.51 -12.54 -10.76
N VAL A 54 14.31 -12.52 -11.35
CA VAL A 54 13.48 -11.33 -11.50
C VAL A 54 12.11 -11.67 -10.90
N GLY A 55 11.52 -10.73 -10.16
CA GLY A 55 10.28 -10.98 -9.43
C GLY A 55 9.37 -9.77 -9.38
N SER A 56 8.13 -10.06 -9.00
CA SER A 56 7.05 -9.13 -8.68
C SER A 56 6.20 -9.77 -7.57
N HIS A 57 5.34 -9.00 -6.88
CA HIS A 57 4.34 -9.54 -5.96
C HIS A 57 2.97 -9.64 -6.61
N SER A 58 2.15 -10.57 -6.12
CA SER A 58 0.82 -10.88 -6.67
C SER A 58 -0.33 -10.45 -5.78
N ASP A 59 -0.04 -10.03 -4.55
CA ASP A 59 -1.00 -9.43 -3.64
C ASP A 59 -1.17 -7.92 -3.88
N SER A 60 -2.22 -7.35 -3.31
CA SER A 60 -2.58 -5.94 -3.35
C SER A 60 -3.38 -5.61 -2.09
N VAL A 61 -3.67 -4.33 -1.87
CA VAL A 61 -4.59 -3.90 -0.80
C VAL A 61 -6.06 -4.11 -1.21
N PRO A 62 -6.97 -4.37 -0.25
CA PRO A 62 -8.41 -4.53 -0.53
C PRO A 62 -9.08 -3.32 -1.18
N GLU A 63 -8.56 -2.11 -0.92
CA GLU A 63 -9.17 -0.85 -1.34
C GLU A 63 -8.91 -0.51 -2.82
N GLY A 64 -8.05 -1.27 -3.52
CA GLY A 64 -7.61 -0.95 -4.87
C GLY A 64 -7.46 -2.20 -5.76
N PRO A 65 -7.58 -2.04 -7.09
CA PRO A 65 -7.52 -3.15 -8.04
C PRO A 65 -6.11 -3.69 -8.32
N GLY A 66 -5.04 -3.10 -7.78
CA GLY A 66 -3.65 -3.58 -7.95
C GLY A 66 -3.10 -3.50 -9.38
N ILE A 67 -3.60 -2.58 -10.22
CA ILE A 67 -3.25 -2.53 -11.66
C ILE A 67 -1.78 -2.13 -11.91
N ASN A 68 -1.22 -1.25 -11.08
CA ASN A 68 0.16 -0.74 -11.16
C ASN A 68 0.82 -0.74 -9.77
N ASP A 69 0.45 -1.75 -8.99
CA ASP A 69 0.97 -2.11 -7.68
C ASP A 69 0.66 -3.61 -7.57
N ASN A 70 1.58 -4.48 -8.00
CA ASN A 70 3.04 -4.28 -7.85
C ASN A 70 3.77 -3.45 -8.92
#